data_AF-A0ABD4KU74-F1
#
_entry.id   AF-A0ABD4KU74-F1
#
_cell.length_a   1.000
_cell.length_b   1.000
_cell.length_c   1.000
_cell.angle_alpha   90.00
_cell.angle_beta   90.00
_cell.angle_gamma   90.00
#
_symmetry.space_group_name_H-M   'P 1'
#
loop_
_entity.id
_entity.type
_entity.pdbx_description
1 polymer ?
#
loop_
_entity_poly.entity_id
_entity_poly.type
_entity_poly.pdbx_seq_one_letter_code
_entity_poly.pdbx_strand_id
1 'polypeptide(L)' 'MIKRTRTHEIDTLAVRKIISELPVDWIVRGQEERDYGIDLTIERFDGQNATGDYFLVQVKGTESTFADEVKMSNFPT' A
#
# COMPACT_ATOMS: atom_id res chain seq x y z
N MET A 1 9.74 21.97 16.57
CA MET A 1 9.34 20.62 17.04
C MET A 1 8.62 19.91 15.91
N ILE A 2 8.97 18.66 15.64
CA ILE A 2 8.23 17.82 14.68
C ILE A 2 6.85 17.55 15.29
N LYS A 3 5.79 17.91 14.56
CA LYS A 3 4.41 17.72 15.00
C LYS A 3 3.74 16.67 14.13
N ARG A 4 3.13 15.66 14.73
CA ARG A 4 2.27 14.71 14.02
C ARG A 4 0.98 15.44 13.64
N THR A 5 0.77 15.66 12.36
CA THR A 5 -0.44 16.29 11.84
C THR A 5 -1.55 15.25 11.68
N ARG A 6 -2.80 15.71 11.54
CA ARG A 6 -3.93 14.82 11.22
C ARG A 6 -3.69 14.04 9.93
N THR A 7 -3.07 14.66 8.94
CA THR A 7 -2.65 14.02 7.69
C THR A 7 -1.70 12.84 7.95
N HIS A 8 -0.70 13.00 8.83
CA HIS A 8 0.20 11.89 9.18
C HIS A 8 -0.56 10.72 9.82
N GLU A 9 -1.57 10.99 10.65
CA GLU A 9 -2.43 9.96 11.22
C GLU A 9 -3.24 9.22 10.15
N ILE A 10 -3.90 9.97 9.26
CA ILE A 10 -4.71 9.44 8.16
C ILE A 10 -3.86 8.55 7.26
N ASP A 11 -2.68 9.00 6.84
CA ASP A 11 -1.81 8.19 5.99
C ASP A 11 -1.30 6.94 6.73
N THR A 12 -1.03 7.04 8.04
CA THR A 12 -0.67 5.86 8.85
C THR A 12 -1.79 4.83 8.83
N LEU A 13 -3.04 5.27 8.97
CA LEU A 13 -4.22 4.39 8.95
C LEU A 13 -4.44 3.79 7.55
N ALA A 14 -4.23 4.57 6.49
CA ALA A 14 -4.35 4.09 5.12
C ALA A 14 -3.33 2.96 4.82
N VAL A 15 -2.07 3.14 5.23
CA VAL A 15 -1.03 2.09 5.08
C VAL A 15 -1.42 0.83 5.84
N ARG A 16 -1.90 0.96 7.08
CA ARG A 16 -2.34 -0.19 7.89
C ARG A 16 -3.47 -0.96 7.21
N LYS A 17 -4.44 -0.24 6.63
CA LYS A 17 -5.57 -0.86 5.91
C LYS A 17 -5.08 -1.69 4.72
N ILE A 18 -4.17 -1.13 3.91
CA ILE A 18 -3.61 -1.83 2.75
C ILE A 18 -2.91 -3.11 3.20
N ILE A 19 -2.01 -3.01 4.20
CA ILE A 19 -1.27 -4.18 4.70
C ILE A 19 -2.22 -5.27 5.23
N SER A 20 -3.31 -4.88 5.91
CA SER A 20 -4.29 -5.85 6.44
C SER A 20 -5.13 -6.55 5.37
N GLU A 21 -5.20 -6.01 4.16
CA GLU A 21 -5.96 -6.58 3.05
C GLU A 21 -5.07 -7.35 2.03
N LEU A 22 -3.75 -7.37 2.23
CA LEU A 22 -2.85 -8.11 1.33
C LEU A 22 -3.05 -9.64 1.45
N PRO A 23 -2.94 -10.37 0.33
CA PRO A 23 -2.87 -11.82 0.35
C PRO A 23 -1.73 -12.34 1.24
N VAL A 24 -1.95 -13.49 1.88
CA VAL A 24 -1.03 -14.06 2.87
C VAL A 24 0.34 -14.44 2.31
N ASP A 25 0.39 -14.78 1.02
CA ASP A 25 1.60 -15.15 0.31
C ASP A 25 2.40 -13.93 -0.17
N TRP A 26 1.80 -12.73 -0.22
CA TRP A 26 2.49 -11.53 -0.66
C TRP A 26 3.32 -10.93 0.47
N ILE A 27 4.51 -10.43 0.13
CA ILE A 27 5.48 -9.95 1.13
C ILE A 27 5.73 -8.46 0.94
N VAL A 28 5.63 -7.68 2.02
CA VAL A 28 6.12 -6.30 2.06
C VAL A 28 7.63 -6.31 2.28
N ARG A 29 8.42 -5.94 1.26
CA ARG A 29 9.89 -6.06 1.26
C ARG A 29 10.62 -4.90 1.94
N GLY A 30 9.97 -3.75 2.12
CA GLY A 30 10.55 -2.62 2.82
C GLY A 30 9.54 -1.49 3.04
N GLN A 31 9.59 -0.89 4.22
CA GLN A 31 9.13 0.48 4.47
C GLN A 31 10.38 1.34 4.46
N GLU A 32 10.89 1.73 3.29
CA GLU A 32 11.91 2.77 3.28
C GLU A 32 11.30 4.09 3.79
N GLU A 33 12.15 4.99 4.30
CA GLU A 33 11.72 6.36 4.60
C GLU A 33 11.01 6.89 3.35
N ARG A 34 9.73 7.29 3.47
CA ARG A 34 8.85 7.67 2.34
C ARG A 34 9.62 8.49 1.30
N ASP A 35 10.12 7.84 0.26
CA ASP A 35 11.11 8.45 -0.64
C ASP A 35 10.39 9.21 -1.75
N TYR A 36 9.65 10.26 -1.34
CA TYR A 36 8.95 11.20 -2.21
C TYR A 36 8.06 10.56 -3.31
N GLY A 37 7.62 9.31 -3.14
CA GLY A 37 6.86 8.61 -4.19
C GLY A 37 6.44 7.18 -3.88
N ILE A 38 7.22 6.43 -3.09
CA ILE A 38 6.94 5.03 -2.77
C ILE A 38 6.76 4.88 -1.26
N ASP A 39 5.60 4.36 -0.85
CA ASP A 39 5.26 4.10 0.55
C ASP A 39 5.40 2.62 0.91
N LEU A 40 5.19 1.71 -0.05
CA LEU A 40 5.33 0.27 0.13
C LEU A 40 5.95 -0.37 -1.12
N THR A 41 6.85 -1.31 -0.90
CA THR A 41 7.30 -2.26 -1.93
C THR A 41 6.76 -3.64 -1.59
N ILE A 42 5.94 -4.20 -2.47
CA ILE A 42 5.30 -5.51 -2.29
C ILE A 42 5.82 -6.45 -3.35
N GLU A 43 6.20 -7.67 -2.97
CA GLU A 43 6.53 -8.75 -3.89
C GLU A 43 5.40 -9.78 -3.89
N ARG A 44 4.99 -10.19 -5.10
CA ARG A 44 3.99 -11.25 -5.28
C ARG A 44 4.65 -12.63 -5.19
N PHE A 45 4.00 -13.52 -4.47
CA PHE A 45 4.30 -14.94 -4.50
C PHE A 45 3.11 -15.70 -5.09
N ASP A 46 3.42 -16.88 -5.62
CA ASP A 46 2.44 -17.90 -5.97
C ASP A 46 2.69 -19.09 -5.03
N GLY A 47 1.96 -19.08 -3.91
CA GLY A 47 2.20 -20.01 -2.80
C GLY A 47 3.57 -19.80 -2.16
N GLN A 48 4.48 -20.76 -2.32
CA GLN A 48 5.85 -20.69 -1.76
C GLN A 48 6.88 -20.15 -2.77
N ASN A 49 6.47 -19.89 -4.01
CA ASN A 49 7.39 -19.49 -5.08
C ASN A 49 7.36 -17.98 -5.27
N ALA A 50 8.54 -17.36 -5.28
CA ALA A 50 8.68 -15.96 -5.68
C ALA A 50 8.36 -15.85 -7.18
N THR A 51 7.49 -14.92 -7.55
CA THR A 51 7.16 -14.66 -8.96
C THR A 51 8.17 -13.74 -9.64
N GLY A 52 8.89 -12.94 -8.84
CA GLY A 52 9.72 -11.85 -9.35
C GLY A 52 8.92 -10.59 -9.71
N ASP A 53 7.59 -10.60 -9.52
CA ASP A 53 6.75 -9.42 -9.72
C ASP A 53 6.76 -8.53 -8.47
N TYR A 54 7.02 -7.23 -8.69
CA TYR A 54 7.06 -6.21 -7.65
C TYR A 54 6.06 -5.09 -7.91
N PHE A 55 5.40 -4.64 -6.86
CA PHE A 55 4.56 -3.46 -6.85
C PHE A 55 5.21 -2.36 -6.04
N LEU A 56 5.35 -1.19 -6.65
CA LEU A 56 5.75 0.05 -5.98
C LEU A 56 4.48 0.85 -5.73
N VAL A 57 4.08 0.96 -4.46
CA VAL A 57 2.78 1.51 -4.09
C VAL A 57 2.97 2.86 -3.43
N GLN A 58 2.24 3.85 -3.93
CA GLN A 58 2.04 5.12 -3.24
C GLN A 58 0.70 5.09 -2.50
N VAL A 59 0.70 5.48 -1.23
CA VAL A 59 -0.48 5.50 -0.38
C VAL A 59 -0.88 6.94 -0.07
N LYS A 60 -2.13 7.28 -0.38
CA LYS A 60 -2.74 8.57 -0.06
C LYS A 60 -4.03 8.33 0.70
N GLY A 61 -4.05 8.69 1.99
CA GLY A 61 -5.26 8.58 2.80
C GLY A 61 -6.19 9.79 2.63
N THR A 62 -7.49 9.56 2.79
CA THR A 62 -8.51 10.62 2.85
C THR A 62 -9.60 10.22 3.85
N GLU A 63 -10.24 11.20 4.48
CA GLU A 63 -11.42 10.98 5.34
C GLU A 63 -12.71 10.89 4.54
N SER A 64 -12.70 11.35 3.28
CA SER A 64 -13.85 11.24 2.39
C SER A 64 -14.09 9.80 1.95
N THR A 65 -15.35 9.39 1.93
CA THR A 65 -15.75 8.13 1.29
C THR A 65 -15.73 8.27 -0.22
N PHE A 66 -15.31 7.21 -0.91
CA PHE A 66 -15.47 7.12 -2.36
C PHE A 66 -16.91 6.70 -2.67
N ALA A 67 -17.61 7.49 -3.47
CA ALA A 67 -19.00 7.22 -3.87
C ALA A 67 -19.11 6.21 -5.02
N ASP A 68 -18.04 6.08 -5.81
CA ASP A 68 -18.00 5.23 -6.99
C ASP A 68 -17.33 3.89 -6.70
N GLU A 69 -17.78 2.83 -7.38
CA GLU A 69 -17.07 1.56 -7.42
C GLU A 69 -15.73 1.72 -8.16
N VAL A 70 -14.66 1.23 -7.54
CA VAL A 70 -13.33 1.24 -8.14
C VAL A 70 -13.30 0.24 -9.29
N LYS A 71 -13.18 0.74 -10.53
CA LYS A 71 -12.95 -0.10 -11.71
C LYS A 71 -11.46 -0.34 -11.89
N MET A 72 -10.98 -1.52 -11.53
CA MET A 72 -9.62 -1.95 -11.83
C MET A 72 -9.60 -2.62 -13.21
N SER A 73 -9.53 -1.82 -14.28
CA SER A 73 -9.29 -2.38 -15.62
C SER A 73 -7.81 -2.74 -15.77
N ASN A 74 -7.53 -3.99 -16.14
CA ASN A 74 -6.17 -4.51 -16.44
C ASN A 74 -5.18 -4.51 -15.26
N PHE A 75 -5.66 -4.58 -14.01
CA PHE A 75 -4.75 -4.85 -12.91
C PHE A 75 -4.26 -6.31 -13.01
N PRO A 76 -2.93 -6.56 -12.99
CA PRO A 76 -2.42 -7.93 -13.00
C PRO A 76 -2.86 -8.61 -11.70
N THR A 77 -3.87 -9.47 -11.81
CA THR A 77 -4.34 -10.34 -10.72
C THR A 77 -3.67 -11.69 -10.85
#